data_AF-A0A8H7D9S7-F1
#
_entry.id   AF-A0A8H7D9S7-F1
#
_cell.length_a   1.000
_cell.length_b   1.000
_cell.length_c   1.000
_cell.angle_alpha   90.00
_cell.angle_beta   90.00
_cell.angle_gamma   90.00
#
_symmetry.space_group_name_H-M   'P 1'
#
loop_
_entity.id
_entity.type
_entity.pdbx_description
1 polymer ?
#
loop_
_entity_poly.entity_id
_entity_poly.type
_entity_poly.pdbx_seq_one_letter_code
_entity_poly.pdbx_strand_id
1 'polypeptide(L)'
;MCDVLQLQSSILFGSLSLITNNTLCFTLLGFATGIFAIYVAYLRRPSIQFRSLQEAIRNTEANITGAKFIYPENRSIMEQEVRLLKVKRSASLMRCLMLQMGFLAWKSCWELMKEISNCHKDINDIHTAAQLAVEMELQRAYTEDIDKTETILVAVPYSE
;
A
#
# COMPACT_ATOMS: atom_id res chain seq x y z
N MET A 1 42.89 20.04 4.76
CA MET A 1 41.85 19.02 5.04
C MET A 1 41.72 18.72 6.54
N CYS A 2 42.76 18.98 7.36
CA CYS A 2 42.70 18.85 8.83
C CYS A 2 41.94 19.98 9.55
N ASP A 3 41.91 21.19 8.98
CA ASP A 3 41.37 22.38 9.68
C ASP A 3 39.84 22.35 9.82
N VAL A 4 39.14 21.74 8.85
CA VAL A 4 37.67 21.58 8.89
C VAL A 4 37.25 20.59 9.97
N LEU A 5 38.04 19.54 10.18
CA LEU A 5 37.78 18.52 11.19
C LEU A 5 38.03 19.07 12.60
N GLN A 6 39.08 19.89 12.77
CA GLN A 6 39.34 20.60 14.03
C GLN A 6 38.26 21.64 14.35
N LEU A 7 37.76 22.37 13.34
CA LEU A 7 36.66 23.33 13.51
C LEU A 7 35.37 22.60 13.93
N GLN A 8 35.05 21.47 13.30
CA GLN A 8 33.86 20.69 13.65
C GLN A 8 33.96 20.05 15.04
N SER A 9 35.13 19.51 15.40
CA SER A 9 35.33 18.96 16.75
C SER A 9 35.28 20.04 17.83
N SER A 10 35.83 21.24 17.59
CA SER A 10 35.82 22.32 18.57
C SER A 10 34.42 22.91 18.77
N ILE A 11 33.58 22.96 17.73
CA ILE A 11 32.16 23.31 17.85
C ILE A 11 31.39 22.23 18.63
N LEU A 12 31.66 20.94 18.37
CA LEU A 12 31.06 19.83 19.11
C LEU A 12 31.46 19.83 20.59
N PHE A 13 32.74 20.01 20.92
CA PHE A 13 33.20 20.05 22.32
C PHE A 13 32.77 21.33 23.04
N GLY A 14 32.71 22.49 22.36
CA GLY A 14 32.20 23.74 22.92
C GLY A 14 30.70 23.73 23.19
N SER A 15 29.92 23.04 22.35
CA SER A 15 28.50 22.80 22.61
C SER A 15 28.28 21.75 23.71
N LEU A 16 29.17 20.75 23.82
CA LEU A 16 29.15 19.79 24.94
C LEU A 16 29.46 20.45 26.29
N SER A 17 30.33 21.47 26.35
CA SER A 17 30.65 22.17 27.61
C SER A 17 29.51 23.07 28.13
N LEU A 18 28.52 23.38 27.28
CA LEU A 18 27.30 24.11 27.65
C LEU A 18 26.22 23.23 28.33
N ILE A 19 26.46 21.91 28.43
CA ILE A 19 25.54 20.92 29.01
C ILE A 19 25.47 21.00 30.55
N THR A 20 26.27 21.85 31.21
CA THR A 20 26.16 22.08 32.67
C THR A 20 24.85 22.77 33.09
N ASN A 21 24.09 23.36 32.17
CA ASN A 21 22.75 23.88 32.43
C ASN A 21 21.67 22.87 32.02
N ASN A 22 21.06 22.21 33.02
CA ASN A 22 19.95 21.26 32.81
C ASN A 22 18.84 21.84 31.92
N THR A 23 18.53 23.13 32.05
CA THR A 23 17.51 23.82 31.24
C THR A 23 17.83 23.89 29.76
N LEU A 24 19.09 24.13 29.37
CA LEU A 24 19.52 24.13 27.96
C LEU A 24 19.55 22.72 27.38
N CYS A 25 19.86 21.71 28.20
CA CYS A 25 19.80 20.32 27.79
C CYS A 25 18.35 19.90 27.48
N PHE A 26 17.38 20.27 28.33
CA PHE A 26 15.96 19.99 28.08
C PHE A 26 15.41 20.72 26.85
N THR A 27 15.82 21.97 26.58
CA THR A 27 15.39 22.69 25.38
C THR A 27 15.98 22.08 24.11
N LEU A 28 17.26 21.70 24.11
CA LEU A 28 17.89 20.97 23.00
C LEU A 28 17.26 19.60 22.77
N LEU A 29 16.95 18.86 23.84
CA LEU A 29 16.25 17.57 23.75
C LEU A 29 14.83 17.75 23.21
N GLY A 30 14.11 18.78 23.65
CA GLY A 30 12.79 19.16 23.13
C GLY A 30 12.82 19.54 21.65
N PHE A 31 13.86 20.28 21.23
CA PHE A 31 14.04 20.65 19.82
C PHE A 31 14.39 19.43 18.96
N ALA A 32 15.28 18.56 19.43
CA ALA A 32 15.66 17.33 18.74
C ALA A 32 14.48 16.35 18.61
N THR A 33 13.68 16.19 19.68
CA THR A 33 12.46 15.37 19.65
C THR A 33 11.39 15.97 18.75
N GLY A 34 11.25 17.31 18.72
CA GLY A 34 10.37 18.01 17.78
C GLY A 34 10.76 17.78 16.32
N ILE A 35 12.05 17.92 15.98
CA ILE A 35 12.58 17.63 14.64
C ILE A 35 12.38 16.15 14.29
N PHE A 36 12.60 15.24 15.24
CA PHE A 36 12.37 13.81 15.03
C PHE A 36 10.90 13.48 14.79
N ALA A 37 9.99 14.07 15.56
CA ALA A 37 8.55 13.91 15.37
C ALA A 37 8.08 14.42 13.99
N ILE A 38 8.61 15.58 13.56
CA ILE A 38 8.39 16.13 12.22
C ILE A 38 8.97 15.17 11.16
N TYR A 39 10.20 14.70 11.32
CA TYR A 39 10.81 13.75 10.38
C TYR A 39 9.99 12.45 10.22
N VAL A 40 9.55 11.86 11.34
CA VAL A 40 8.74 10.64 11.33
C VAL A 40 7.37 10.88 10.68
N ALA A 41 6.72 11.99 11.01
CA ALA A 41 5.39 12.31 10.49
C ALA A 41 5.40 12.70 9.00
N TYR A 42 6.39 13.47 8.55
CA TYR A 42 6.43 14.06 7.20
C TYR A 42 7.15 13.18 6.18
N LEU A 43 8.30 12.60 6.54
CA LEU A 43 9.13 11.87 5.58
C LEU A 43 8.85 10.37 5.64
N ARG A 44 8.77 9.82 6.85
CA ARG A 44 8.68 8.36 7.03
C ARG A 44 7.26 7.83 6.82
N ARG A 45 6.24 8.47 7.39
CA ARG A 45 4.85 7.98 7.36
C ARG A 45 4.25 7.80 5.95
N PRO A 46 4.31 8.78 5.03
CA PRO A 46 3.76 8.59 3.68
C PRO A 46 4.53 7.52 2.90
N SER A 47 5.85 7.39 3.12
CA SER A 47 6.66 6.36 2.45
C SER A 47 6.32 4.94 2.89
N ILE A 48 6.03 4.76 4.17
CA ILE A 48 5.58 3.48 4.72
C ILE A 48 4.19 3.13 4.16
N GLN A 49 3.25 4.07 4.17
CA GLN A 49 1.90 3.85 3.63
C GLN A 49 1.92 3.59 2.12
N PHE A 50 2.81 4.26 1.39
CA PHE A 50 2.97 4.01 -0.03
C PHE A 50 3.57 2.62 -0.32
N ARG A 51 4.51 2.17 0.52
CA ARG A 51 5.06 0.81 0.42
C ARG A 51 3.98 -0.25 0.69
N SER A 52 3.15 -0.07 1.71
CA SER A 52 2.03 -0.99 1.96
C SER A 52 1.02 -0.98 0.80
N LEU A 53 0.81 0.18 0.17
CA LEU A 53 -0.05 0.30 -1.02
C LEU A 53 0.50 -0.52 -2.18
N GLN A 54 1.80 -0.44 -2.44
CA GLN A 54 2.44 -1.22 -3.51
C GLN A 54 2.35 -2.72 -3.27
N GLU A 55 2.48 -3.16 -2.02
CA GLU A 55 2.31 -4.56 -1.65
C GLU A 55 0.86 -5.02 -1.86
N ALA A 56 -0.12 -4.22 -1.45
CA ALA A 56 -1.54 -4.50 -1.70
C ALA A 56 -1.87 -4.59 -3.20
N ILE A 57 -1.33 -3.67 -4.03
CA ILE A 57 -1.47 -3.72 -5.50
C ILE A 57 -0.93 -5.05 -6.03
N ARG A 58 0.27 -5.47 -5.58
CA ARG A 58 0.92 -6.69 -6.06
C ARG A 58 0.13 -7.95 -5.68
N ASN A 59 -0.41 -7.99 -4.47
CA ASN A 59 -1.23 -9.11 -4.01
C ASN A 59 -2.55 -9.19 -4.80
N THR A 60 -3.22 -8.07 -5.01
CA THR A 60 -4.46 -8.02 -5.80
C THR A 60 -4.21 -8.34 -7.27
N GLU A 61 -3.08 -7.92 -7.84
CA GLU A 61 -2.67 -8.30 -9.19
C GLU A 61 -2.45 -9.81 -9.32
N ALA A 62 -1.75 -10.43 -8.36
CA ALA A 62 -1.53 -11.87 -8.35
C ALA A 62 -2.87 -12.63 -8.29
N ASN A 63 -3.81 -12.16 -7.47
CA ASN A 63 -5.15 -12.75 -7.37
C ASN A 63 -5.95 -12.63 -8.66
N ILE A 64 -5.98 -11.43 -9.28
CA ILE A 64 -6.71 -11.21 -10.54
C ILE A 64 -6.07 -12.04 -11.67
N THR A 65 -4.74 -12.11 -11.73
CA THR A 65 -4.03 -12.89 -12.75
C THR A 65 -4.31 -14.39 -12.58
N GLY A 66 -4.30 -14.88 -11.34
CA GLY A 66 -4.67 -16.27 -11.04
C GLY A 66 -6.13 -16.56 -11.42
N ALA A 67 -7.05 -15.65 -11.09
CA ALA A 67 -8.46 -15.77 -11.43
C ALA A 67 -8.70 -15.76 -12.96
N LYS A 68 -7.99 -14.90 -13.68
CA LYS A 68 -8.05 -14.81 -15.15
C LYS A 68 -7.50 -16.05 -15.85
N PHE A 69 -6.50 -16.72 -15.26
CA PHE A 69 -5.99 -17.98 -15.78
C PHE A 69 -7.06 -19.09 -15.74
N ILE A 70 -7.86 -19.11 -14.67
CA ILE A 70 -8.94 -20.11 -14.49
C ILE A 70 -10.18 -19.71 -15.31
N TYR A 71 -10.54 -18.43 -15.31
CA TYR A 71 -11.74 -17.89 -15.94
C TYR A 71 -11.42 -16.71 -16.88
N PRO A 72 -10.85 -16.96 -18.07
CA PRO A 72 -10.35 -15.91 -18.95
C PRO A 72 -11.46 -15.03 -19.56
N GLU A 73 -12.67 -15.55 -19.70
CA GLU A 73 -13.80 -14.84 -20.32
C GLU A 73 -14.69 -14.09 -19.32
N ASN A 74 -14.39 -14.16 -18.02
CA ASN A 74 -15.22 -13.52 -17.02
C ASN A 74 -15.07 -11.98 -17.08
N ARG A 75 -16.09 -11.31 -17.61
CA ARG A 75 -16.14 -9.85 -17.77
C ARG A 75 -15.93 -9.11 -16.46
N SER A 76 -16.39 -9.68 -15.33
CA SER A 76 -16.24 -9.05 -14.02
C SER A 76 -14.77 -8.96 -13.57
N ILE A 77 -14.00 -10.04 -13.79
CA ILE A 77 -12.56 -10.08 -13.50
C ILE A 77 -11.81 -9.08 -14.39
N MET A 78 -12.18 -9.02 -15.67
CA MET A 78 -11.57 -8.07 -16.62
C MET A 78 -11.89 -6.61 -16.27
N GLU A 79 -13.09 -6.33 -15.73
CA GLU A 79 -13.43 -5.00 -15.22
C GLU A 79 -12.58 -4.62 -14.00
N GLN A 80 -12.34 -5.56 -13.08
CA GLN A 80 -11.46 -5.33 -11.93
C GLN A 80 -10.00 -5.11 -12.35
N GLU A 81 -9.51 -5.76 -13.40
CA GLU A 81 -8.18 -5.52 -13.98
C GLU A 81 -8.04 -4.08 -14.48
N VAL A 82 -9.06 -3.56 -15.19
CA VAL A 82 -9.07 -2.16 -15.66
C VAL A 82 -9.08 -1.17 -14.49
N ARG A 83 -9.84 -1.47 -13.42
CA ARG A 83 -9.84 -0.64 -12.21
C ARG A 83 -8.47 -0.66 -11.51
N LEU A 84 -7.83 -1.82 -11.42
CA LEU A 84 -6.49 -1.96 -10.86
C LEU A 84 -5.45 -1.16 -11.66
N LEU A 85 -5.55 -1.12 -12.99
CA LEU A 85 -4.67 -0.29 -13.84
C LEU A 85 -4.81 1.20 -13.54
N LYS A 86 -6.02 1.69 -13.25
CA LYS A 86 -6.24 3.08 -12.83
C LYS A 86 -5.55 3.37 -11.50
N VAL A 87 -5.67 2.47 -10.53
CA VAL A 87 -5.00 2.61 -9.23
C VAL A 87 -3.48 2.57 -9.37
N LYS A 88 -2.93 1.70 -10.22
CA LYS A 88 -1.48 1.66 -10.53
C LYS A 88 -0.98 2.98 -11.11
N ARG A 89 -1.78 3.62 -11.97
CA ARG A 89 -1.46 4.95 -12.50
C ARG A 89 -1.50 6.02 -11.41
N SER A 90 -2.48 5.99 -10.50
CA SER A 90 -2.51 6.91 -9.36
C SER A 90 -1.30 6.70 -8.44
N ALA A 91 -0.93 5.44 -8.16
CA ALA A 91 0.23 5.11 -7.36
C ALA A 91 1.55 5.60 -7.99
N SER A 92 1.71 5.50 -9.32
CA SER A 92 2.91 6.02 -9.98
C SER A 92 3.02 7.55 -9.87
N LEU A 93 1.90 8.27 -9.99
CA LEU A 93 1.85 9.72 -9.75
C LEU A 93 2.19 10.07 -8.30
N MET A 94 1.66 9.33 -7.33
CA MET A 94 1.99 9.52 -5.92
C MET A 94 3.49 9.32 -5.66
N ARG A 95 4.12 8.33 -6.28
CA ARG A 95 5.58 8.13 -6.19
C ARG A 95 6.35 9.35 -6.70
N CYS A 96 5.93 9.92 -7.82
CA CYS A 96 6.55 11.13 -8.37
C CYS A 96 6.38 12.32 -7.42
N LEU A 97 5.17 12.53 -6.88
CA LEU A 97 4.90 13.58 -5.90
C LEU A 97 5.74 13.40 -4.63
N MET A 98 5.90 12.15 -4.18
CA MET A 98 6.75 11.80 -3.05
C MET A 98 8.23 12.10 -3.28
N LEU A 99 8.75 11.88 -4.49
CA LEU A 99 10.15 12.20 -4.82
C LEU A 99 10.39 13.71 -4.93
N GLN A 100 9.35 14.47 -5.27
CA GLN A 100 9.40 15.93 -5.37
C GLN A 100 9.24 16.64 -4.01
N MET A 101 9.01 15.90 -2.92
CA MET A 101 8.80 16.37 -1.52
C MET A 101 10.03 17.01 -0.85
N GLY A 102 10.96 17.63 -1.58
CA GLY A 102 12.06 18.36 -0.96
C GLY A 102 11.59 19.52 -0.06
N PHE A 103 10.44 20.14 -0.38
CA PHE A 103 9.90 21.34 0.28
C PHE A 103 8.36 21.47 0.25
N LEU A 104 7.59 20.39 0.29
CA LEU A 104 6.12 20.49 0.27
C LEU A 104 5.55 21.00 1.61
N ALA A 105 4.57 21.90 1.53
CA ALA A 105 3.83 22.38 2.70
C ALA A 105 3.07 21.24 3.38
N TRP A 106 2.93 21.29 4.72
CA TRP A 106 2.19 20.30 5.53
C TRP A 106 0.86 19.88 4.92
N LYS A 107 0.12 20.85 4.37
CA LYS A 107 -1.15 20.63 3.68
C LYS A 107 -1.03 19.62 2.54
N SER A 108 -0.03 19.76 1.69
CA SER A 108 0.19 18.86 0.54
C SER A 108 0.63 17.46 0.98
N CYS A 109 1.41 17.36 2.08
CA CYS A 109 1.74 16.06 2.67
C CYS A 109 0.49 15.37 3.22
N TRP A 110 -0.41 16.12 3.85
CA TRP A 110 -1.66 15.59 4.38
C TRP A 110 -2.63 15.16 3.28
N GLU A 111 -2.75 15.96 2.22
CA GLU A 111 -3.49 15.60 1.01
C GLU A 111 -2.94 14.32 0.37
N LEU A 112 -1.61 14.20 0.25
CA LEU A 112 -0.99 12.97 -0.26
C LEU A 112 -1.32 11.75 0.62
N MET A 113 -1.21 11.87 1.95
CA MET A 113 -1.57 10.78 2.86
C MET A 113 -3.04 10.38 2.72
N LYS A 114 -3.93 11.36 2.57
CA LYS A 114 -5.36 11.12 2.34
C LYS A 114 -5.57 10.38 1.02
N GLU A 115 -4.86 10.77 -0.03
CA GLU A 115 -4.96 10.13 -1.35
C GLU A 115 -4.43 8.69 -1.33
N ILE A 116 -3.30 8.44 -0.66
CA ILE A 116 -2.77 7.08 -0.45
C ILE A 116 -3.77 6.21 0.32
N SER A 117 -4.44 6.78 1.32
CA SER A 117 -5.48 6.10 2.09
C SER A 117 -6.72 5.77 1.24
N ASN A 118 -7.15 6.70 0.38
CA ASN A 118 -8.23 6.46 -0.57
C ASN A 118 -7.88 5.33 -1.55
N CYS A 119 -6.67 5.34 -2.12
CA CYS A 119 -6.21 4.25 -2.98
C CYS A 119 -6.13 2.90 -2.25
N HIS A 120 -5.84 2.87 -0.95
CA HIS A 120 -5.93 1.62 -0.17
C HIS A 120 -7.36 1.08 -0.13
N LYS A 121 -8.34 1.96 0.09
CA LYS A 121 -9.75 1.57 0.10
C LYS A 121 -10.17 1.04 -1.28
N ASP A 122 -9.81 1.75 -2.34
CA ASP A 122 -10.11 1.33 -3.71
C ASP A 122 -9.52 -0.06 -4.02
N ILE A 123 -8.30 -0.36 -3.56
CA ILE A 123 -7.69 -1.70 -3.74
C ILE A 123 -8.44 -2.77 -2.96
N ASN A 124 -8.83 -2.49 -1.71
CA ASN A 124 -9.58 -3.46 -0.91
C ASN A 124 -10.94 -3.75 -1.54
N ASP A 125 -11.60 -2.73 -2.09
CA ASP A 125 -12.88 -2.89 -2.80
C ASP A 125 -12.69 -3.74 -4.07
N ILE A 126 -11.65 -3.47 -4.85
CA ILE A 126 -11.29 -4.28 -6.04
C ILE A 126 -10.98 -5.73 -5.65
N HIS A 127 -10.20 -5.92 -4.57
CA HIS A 127 -9.81 -7.24 -4.09
C HIS A 127 -11.02 -8.07 -3.68
N THR A 128 -11.91 -7.48 -2.87
CA THR A 128 -13.14 -8.12 -2.40
C THR A 128 -14.07 -8.43 -3.58
N ALA A 129 -14.23 -7.50 -4.51
CA ALA A 129 -15.04 -7.71 -5.71
C ALA A 129 -14.48 -8.83 -6.60
N ALA A 130 -13.16 -8.91 -6.76
CA ALA A 130 -12.51 -9.99 -7.52
C ALA A 130 -12.67 -11.35 -6.83
N GLN A 131 -12.55 -11.41 -5.50
CA GLN A 131 -12.80 -12.64 -4.73
C GLN A 131 -14.25 -13.11 -4.88
N LEU A 132 -15.22 -12.21 -4.70
CA LEU A 132 -16.64 -12.52 -4.86
C LEU A 132 -16.97 -13.02 -6.27
N ALA A 133 -16.36 -12.43 -7.31
CA ALA A 133 -16.54 -12.89 -8.68
C ALA A 133 -16.05 -14.33 -8.89
N VAL A 134 -14.90 -14.68 -8.31
CA VAL A 134 -14.35 -16.04 -8.37
C VAL A 134 -15.22 -17.01 -7.58
N GLU A 135 -15.69 -16.64 -6.39
CA GLU A 135 -16.56 -17.48 -5.56
C GLU A 135 -17.90 -17.76 -6.25
N MET A 136 -18.51 -16.76 -6.89
CA MET A 136 -19.73 -16.96 -7.68
C MET A 136 -19.51 -17.91 -8.86
N GLU A 137 -18.37 -17.81 -9.55
CA GLU A 137 -18.06 -18.68 -10.67
C GLU A 137 -17.80 -20.12 -10.22
N LEU A 138 -17.13 -20.31 -9.09
CA LEU A 138 -16.98 -21.61 -8.43
C LEU A 138 -18.33 -22.21 -8.07
N GLN A 139 -19.23 -21.43 -7.45
CA GLN A 139 -20.57 -21.89 -7.09
C GLN A 139 -21.37 -22.34 -8.32
N ARG A 140 -21.30 -21.58 -9.43
CA ARG A 140 -21.93 -21.98 -10.70
C ARG A 140 -21.39 -23.30 -11.22
N ALA A 141 -20.07 -23.46 -11.27
CA ALA A 141 -19.45 -24.70 -11.70
C ALA A 141 -19.90 -25.89 -10.84
N TYR A 142 -19.96 -25.72 -9.51
CA TYR A 142 -20.48 -26.75 -8.61
C TYR A 142 -21.95 -27.11 -8.88
N THR A 143 -22.82 -26.13 -9.10
CA THR A 143 -24.24 -26.40 -9.41
C THR A 143 -24.40 -27.12 -10.75
N GLU A 144 -23.62 -26.76 -11.77
CA GLU A 144 -23.65 -27.45 -13.07
C GLU A 144 -23.19 -28.91 -12.96
N ASP A 145 -22.21 -29.20 -12.10
CA ASP A 145 -21.75 -30.57 -11.89
C ASP A 145 -22.77 -31.42 -11.11
N ILE A 146 -23.50 -30.84 -10.16
CA ILE A 146 -24.59 -31.54 -9.46
C ILE A 146 -25.72 -31.90 -10.44
N ASP A 147 -26.14 -30.96 -11.29
CA ASP A 147 -27.19 -31.19 -12.28
C ASP A 147 -26.82 -32.30 -13.28
N LYS A 148 -25.55 -32.36 -13.69
CA LYS A 148 -25.02 -33.45 -14.55
C LYS A 148 -25.01 -34.80 -13.82
N THR A 149 -24.76 -34.81 -12.52
CA THR A 149 -24.72 -36.05 -11.73
C THR A 149 -26.12 -36.61 -11.48
N GLU A 150 -27.12 -35.75 -11.28
CA GLU A 150 -28.54 -36.16 -11.17
C GLU A 150 -29.10 -36.69 -12.50
N THR A 151 -28.71 -36.12 -13.64
CA THR A 151 -29.14 -36.66 -14.95
C THR A 151 -28.57 -38.05 -15.23
N ILE A 152 -27.38 -38.38 -14.72
CA ILE A 152 -26.79 -39.73 -14.88
C ILE A 152 -27.52 -40.76 -14.01
N LEU A 153 -27.96 -40.40 -12.79
CA LEU A 153 -28.68 -41.31 -11.89
C LEU A 153 -30.10 -41.65 -12.35
N VAL A 154 -30.75 -40.76 -13.12
CA VAL A 154 -32.06 -41.03 -13.73
C VAL A 154 -31.94 -41.82 -15.04
N ALA A 155 -30.78 -41.76 -15.70
CA ALA A 155 -30.51 -42.43 -16.97
C ALA A 155 -29.93 -43.85 -16.84
N VAL A 156 -29.80 -44.41 -15.63
CA VAL A 156 -29.53 -45.84 -15.44
C VAL A 156 -30.87 -46.59 -15.49
N PRO A 157 -31.29 -47.16 -16.63
CA PRO A 157 -32.42 -48.07 -16.63
C PRO A 157 -32.03 -49.27 -15.76
N TYR A 158 -32.89 -49.63 -14.82
CA TYR A 158 -32.83 -50.92 -14.16
C TYR A 158 -32.94 -51.99 -15.25
N SER A 159 -31.81 -52.55 -15.68
CA SER A 159 -31.79 -53.79 -16.44
C SER A 159 -32.08 -54.93 -15.47
N GLU A 160 -33.19 -55.62 -15.73
CA GLU A 160 -33.71 -56.82 -15.07
C GLU A 160 -32.66 -57.91 -14.79
#